data_AF-F8W1Q8-F1
#
_entry.id   AF-F8W1Q8-F1
#
_cell.length_a   1.000
_cell.length_b   1.000
_cell.length_c   1.000
_cell.angle_alpha   90.00
_cell.angle_beta   90.00
_cell.angle_gamma   90.00
#
_symmetry.space_group_name_H-M   'P 1'
#
loop_
_entity.id
_entity.type
_entity.pdbx_description
1 polymer ?
#
loop_
_entity_poly.entity_id
_entity_poly.type
_entity_poly.pdbx_seq_one_letter_code
_entity_poly.pdbx_strand_id
1 'polypeptide(L)'
;MPLEMEPKMSKLAFGCQRSSTSDDDSGCALEEYAWVPPGLRPEQIQLYFACLPEEKVPYVNSPGEKHRIKQLLYQLPPHDNEVRYCQSLSEEEKKELQVFSAQRKKEAL
;
A
#
# COMPACT_ATOMS: atom_id res chain seq x y z
N MET A 1 18.98 -34.54 -8.98
CA MET A 1 17.57 -34.18 -9.26
C MET A 1 17.53 -32.71 -9.64
N PRO A 2 17.44 -32.35 -10.93
CA PRO A 2 17.23 -30.97 -11.33
C PRO A 2 15.77 -30.59 -11.05
N LEU A 3 15.57 -29.45 -10.37
CA LEU A 3 14.25 -28.82 -10.23
C LEU A 3 13.99 -28.02 -11.51
N GLU A 4 13.05 -28.49 -12.31
CA GLU A 4 12.57 -27.75 -13.48
C GLU A 4 11.62 -26.64 -13.00
N MET A 5 11.93 -25.40 -13.36
CA MET A 5 11.02 -24.25 -13.21
C MET A 5 10.49 -23.92 -14.61
N GLU A 6 9.26 -24.37 -14.88
CA GLU A 6 8.54 -24.06 -16.12
C GLU A 6 8.03 -22.60 -16.12
N PRO A 7 8.11 -21.88 -17.26
CA PRO A 7 7.66 -20.50 -17.38
C PRO A 7 6.19 -20.37 -17.84
N LYS A 8 5.49 -19.44 -17.17
CA LYS A 8 4.43 -18.53 -17.68
C LYS A 8 3.25 -19.12 -18.50
N MET A 9 2.04 -18.99 -17.96
CA MET A 9 1.02 -18.05 -18.49
C MET A 9 -0.24 -18.07 -17.61
N SER A 10 -0.43 -17.05 -16.77
CA SER A 10 -1.74 -16.74 -16.22
C SER A 10 -2.58 -16.11 -17.34
N LYS A 11 -3.43 -16.93 -17.92
CA LYS A 11 -4.41 -16.56 -18.94
C LYS A 11 -5.40 -15.56 -18.32
N LEU A 12 -5.26 -14.28 -18.65
CA LEU A 12 -6.29 -13.26 -18.39
C LEU A 12 -7.52 -13.59 -19.23
N ALA A 13 -8.47 -14.32 -18.66
CA ALA A 13 -9.81 -14.45 -19.20
C ALA A 13 -10.59 -13.17 -18.83
N PHE A 14 -10.58 -12.20 -19.74
CA PHE A 14 -11.45 -11.03 -19.70
C PHE A 14 -12.88 -11.50 -19.98
N GLY A 15 -13.65 -11.78 -18.92
CA GLY A 15 -15.05 -12.12 -18.99
C GLY A 15 -15.90 -10.99 -18.46
N CYS A 16 -16.27 -10.03 -19.32
CA CYS A 16 -17.35 -9.09 -19.03
C CYS A 16 -18.68 -9.87 -19.13
N GLN A 17 -19.07 -10.55 -18.05
CA GLN A 17 -20.44 -11.01 -17.89
C GLN A 17 -21.24 -9.89 -17.22
N ARG A 18 -21.99 -9.20 -18.07
CA ARG A 18 -22.97 -8.18 -17.75
C ARG A 18 -24.23 -8.86 -17.23
N SER A 19 -24.26 -9.18 -15.94
CA SER A 19 -25.47 -9.57 -15.21
C SER A 19 -26.00 -8.37 -14.44
N SER A 20 -27.08 -7.77 -14.97
CA SER A 20 -27.91 -6.81 -14.24
C SER A 20 -28.62 -7.51 -13.09
N THR A 21 -28.31 -7.14 -11.84
CA THR A 21 -29.22 -7.29 -10.69
C THR A 21 -28.92 -6.20 -9.64
N SER A 22 -29.92 -5.33 -9.45
CA SER A 22 -30.20 -4.39 -8.34
C SER A 22 -29.10 -3.44 -7.83
N ASP A 23 -29.33 -2.16 -8.13
CA ASP A 23 -28.71 -0.96 -7.52
C ASP A 23 -29.18 -0.72 -6.07
N ASP A 24 -28.74 -1.55 -5.12
CA ASP A 24 -28.79 -1.19 -3.69
C ASP A 24 -27.59 -1.75 -2.92
N ASP A 25 -26.39 -1.44 -3.40
CA ASP A 25 -25.20 -1.46 -2.55
C ASP A 25 -24.73 -0.02 -2.40
N SER A 26 -25.38 0.69 -1.48
CA SER A 26 -24.96 2.01 -1.01
C SER A 26 -23.73 1.93 -0.08
N GLY A 27 -22.98 0.83 -0.10
CA GLY A 27 -21.65 0.77 0.49
C GLY A 27 -20.70 1.60 -0.36
N CYS A 28 -20.14 2.68 0.20
CA CYS A 28 -19.06 3.36 -0.48
C CYS A 28 -17.92 2.33 -0.59
N ALA A 29 -17.49 1.94 -1.79
CA ALA A 29 -16.36 1.00 -1.97
C ALA A 29 -15.05 1.45 -1.27
N LEU A 30 -15.02 2.70 -0.78
CA LEU A 30 -13.96 3.27 0.05
C LEU A 30 -14.00 2.81 1.52
N GLU A 31 -15.15 2.40 2.05
CA GLU A 31 -15.31 1.99 3.46
C GLU A 31 -14.74 0.59 3.76
N GLU A 32 -14.39 -0.17 2.72
CA GLU A 32 -13.83 -1.51 2.84
C GLU A 32 -12.30 -1.54 2.96
N TYR A 33 -11.61 -0.51 2.45
CA TYR A 33 -10.15 -0.44 2.40
C TYR A 33 -9.57 0.48 3.48
N ALA A 34 -8.59 -0.02 4.23
CA ALA A 34 -7.82 0.80 5.18
C ALA A 34 -6.92 1.84 4.48
N TRP A 35 -6.64 1.65 3.18
CA TRP A 35 -5.86 2.58 2.38
C TRP A 35 -6.12 2.37 0.89
N VAL A 36 -6.16 3.47 0.12
CA VAL A 36 -6.24 3.45 -1.35
C VAL A 36 -5.10 4.26 -1.96
N PRO A 37 -4.58 3.90 -3.15
CA PRO A 37 -3.56 4.70 -3.81
C PRO A 37 -4.06 6.12 -4.13
N PRO A 38 -3.25 7.17 -3.86
CA PRO A 38 -3.66 8.54 -4.16
C PRO A 38 -3.78 8.76 -5.67
N GLY A 39 -4.72 9.61 -6.08
CA GLY A 39 -4.90 10.00 -7.48
C GLY A 39 -5.69 9.00 -8.34
N LEU A 40 -6.18 7.90 -7.79
CA LEU A 40 -7.09 6.98 -8.48
C LEU A 40 -8.55 7.43 -8.35
N ARG A 41 -9.32 7.27 -9.44
CA ARG A 41 -10.78 7.37 -9.40
C ARG A 41 -11.39 6.12 -8.77
N PRO A 42 -12.60 6.18 -8.18
CA PRO A 42 -13.23 5.03 -7.52
C PRO A 42 -13.26 3.75 -8.37
N GLU A 43 -13.54 3.86 -9.66
CA GLU A 43 -13.62 2.71 -10.56
C GLU A 43 -12.24 2.06 -10.82
N GLN A 44 -11.16 2.81 -10.62
CA GLN A 44 -9.79 2.32 -10.79
C GLN A 44 -9.25 1.63 -9.54
N ILE A 45 -9.82 1.89 -8.35
CA ILE A 45 -9.37 1.30 -7.08
C ILE A 45 -9.54 -0.22 -7.13
N GLN A 46 -10.71 -0.68 -7.56
CA GLN A 46 -11.01 -2.11 -7.70
C GLN A 46 -10.06 -2.80 -8.71
N LEU A 47 -9.81 -2.16 -9.85
CA LEU A 47 -8.87 -2.68 -10.86
C LEU A 47 -7.43 -2.76 -10.35
N TYR A 48 -7.01 -1.77 -9.54
CA TYR A 48 -5.70 -1.78 -8.92
C TYR A 48 -5.54 -2.97 -7.96
N PHE A 49 -6.50 -3.16 -7.05
CA PHE A 49 -6.41 -4.24 -6.07
C PHE A 49 -6.64 -5.63 -6.66
N ALA A 50 -7.40 -5.76 -7.74
CA ALA A 50 -7.50 -7.01 -8.50
C ALA A 50 -6.16 -7.50 -9.08
N CYS A 51 -5.14 -6.62 -9.16
CA CYS A 51 -3.79 -6.97 -9.59
C CYS A 51 -2.89 -7.44 -8.43
N LEU A 52 -3.36 -7.40 -7.19
CA LEU A 52 -2.62 -7.87 -6.01
C LEU A 52 -3.11 -9.25 -5.58
N PRO A 53 -2.26 -10.04 -4.90
CA PRO A 53 -2.74 -11.20 -4.14
C PRO A 53 -3.76 -10.76 -3.08
N GLU A 54 -4.83 -11.53 -2.91
CA GLU A 54 -5.95 -11.22 -2.01
C GLU A 54 -5.48 -10.93 -0.58
N GLU A 55 -4.52 -11.71 -0.08
CA GLU A 55 -3.96 -11.56 1.26
C GLU A 55 -3.14 -10.27 1.48
N LYS A 56 -2.87 -9.53 0.40
CA LYS A 56 -2.16 -8.24 0.43
C LYS A 56 -3.08 -7.05 0.17
N VAL A 57 -4.35 -7.29 -0.18
CA VAL A 57 -5.33 -6.22 -0.35
C VAL A 57 -5.67 -5.64 1.04
N PRO A 58 -5.52 -4.32 1.26
CA PRO A 58 -5.58 -3.73 2.59
C PRO A 58 -7.01 -3.45 3.05
N TYR A 59 -7.84 -4.49 3.17
CA TYR A 59 -9.17 -4.33 3.77
C TYR A 59 -9.07 -3.96 5.25
N VAL A 60 -10.02 -3.20 5.77
CA VAL A 60 -10.05 -2.80 7.18
C VAL A 60 -10.05 -4.04 8.09
N ASN A 61 -9.18 -4.05 9.10
CA ASN A 61 -8.93 -5.15 10.05
C ASN A 61 -8.42 -6.46 9.44
N SER A 62 -7.92 -6.45 8.20
CA SER A 62 -7.49 -7.66 7.49
C SER A 62 -5.99 -7.99 7.63
N PRO A 63 -5.56 -9.20 7.23
CA PRO A 63 -4.13 -9.51 7.06
C PRO A 63 -3.42 -8.57 6.08
N GLY A 64 -4.10 -8.10 5.03
CA GLY A 64 -3.53 -7.20 4.03
C GLY A 64 -3.27 -5.80 4.57
N GLU A 65 -4.11 -5.31 5.48
CA GLU A 65 -3.83 -4.06 6.23
C GLU A 65 -2.57 -4.23 7.09
N LYS A 66 -2.48 -5.33 7.85
CA LYS A 66 -1.26 -5.63 8.64
C LYS A 66 -0.02 -5.76 7.74
N HIS A 67 -0.17 -6.33 6.55
CA HIS A 67 0.90 -6.40 5.56
C HIS A 67 1.32 -5.01 5.09
N ARG A 68 0.36 -4.15 4.74
CA ARG A 68 0.59 -2.76 4.33
C ARG A 68 1.33 -1.96 5.42
N ILE A 69 0.94 -2.10 6.69
CA ILE A 69 1.63 -1.45 7.82
C ILE A 69 3.09 -1.93 7.92
N LYS A 70 3.35 -3.24 7.78
CA LYS A 70 4.73 -3.76 7.75
C LYS A 70 5.55 -3.19 6.60
N GLN A 71 4.95 -3.07 5.41
CA GLN A 71 5.59 -2.46 4.25
C GLN A 71 5.88 -0.97 4.48
N LEU A 72 4.96 -0.22 5.11
CA LEU A 72 5.18 1.18 5.48
C LEU A 72 6.37 1.32 6.42
N LEU A 73 6.43 0.52 7.49
CA LEU A 73 7.55 0.58 8.44
C LEU A 73 8.89 0.23 7.79
N TYR A 74 8.89 -0.68 6.82
CA TYR A 74 10.08 -1.01 6.05
C TYR A 74 10.51 0.13 5.12
N GLN A 75 9.56 0.78 4.44
CA GLN A 75 9.81 1.88 3.50
C GLN A 75 10.10 3.21 4.20
N LEU A 76 9.57 3.40 5.41
CA LEU A 76 9.69 4.61 6.22
C LEU A 76 10.27 4.26 7.61
N PRO A 77 11.57 3.91 7.69
CA PRO A 77 12.18 3.61 8.97
C PRO A 77 12.08 4.79 9.95
N PRO A 78 11.84 4.55 11.25
CA PRO A 78 11.67 5.63 12.22
C PRO A 78 12.93 6.50 12.41
N HIS A 79 14.12 5.97 12.05
CA HIS A 79 15.40 6.68 12.06
C HIS A 79 15.44 7.85 11.07
N ASP A 80 14.70 7.78 9.97
CA ASP A 80 14.58 8.88 8.99
C ASP A 80 13.70 10.03 9.51
N ASN A 81 13.02 9.83 10.63
CA ASN A 81 11.91 10.66 11.07
C ASN A 81 12.14 11.32 12.43
N GLU A 82 12.65 10.56 13.41
CA GLU A 82 12.85 11.07 14.77
C GLU A 82 14.26 10.75 15.27
N VAL A 83 14.95 11.81 15.71
CA VAL A 83 16.30 11.76 16.30
C VAL A 83 16.43 10.72 17.40
N ARG A 84 15.36 10.49 18.19
CA ARG A 84 15.37 9.58 19.34
C ARG A 84 15.68 8.12 18.99
N TYR A 85 15.51 7.74 17.73
CA TYR A 85 15.83 6.40 17.25
C TYR A 85 17.28 6.27 16.75
N CYS A 86 18.00 7.38 16.59
CA CYS A 86 19.39 7.40 16.14
C CYS A 86 20.34 7.41 17.34
N GLN A 87 21.38 6.56 17.32
CA GLN A 87 22.24 6.35 18.49
C GLN A 87 23.48 7.27 18.54
N SER A 88 23.87 7.92 17.44
CA SER A 88 25.18 8.58 17.35
C SER A 88 25.22 9.81 16.44
N LEU A 89 24.13 10.58 16.38
CA LEU A 89 24.11 11.86 15.65
C LEU A 89 24.77 12.96 16.47
N SER A 90 25.60 13.78 15.83
CA SER A 90 26.05 15.08 16.33
C SER A 90 24.90 16.08 16.44
N GLU A 91 25.09 17.18 17.15
CA GLU A 91 24.04 18.21 17.28
C GLU A 91 23.69 18.86 15.94
N GLU A 92 24.67 18.97 15.05
CA GLU A 92 24.50 19.43 13.68
C GLU A 92 23.63 18.46 12.87
N GLU A 93 23.97 17.16 12.86
CA GLU A 93 23.19 16.14 12.14
C GLU A 93 21.77 15.99 12.70
N LYS A 94 21.57 16.19 14.01
CA LYS A 94 20.21 16.21 14.60
C LYS A 94 19.36 17.34 14.03
N LYS A 95 19.92 18.54 13.86
CA LYS A 95 19.22 19.68 13.26
C LYS A 95 18.91 19.43 11.79
N GLU A 96 19.87 18.91 11.04
CA GLU A 96 19.68 18.56 9.63
C GLU A 96 18.58 17.51 9.46
N LEU A 97 18.57 16.45 10.29
CA LEU A 97 17.54 15.42 10.27
C LEU A 97 16.15 16.00 10.57
N GLN A 98 16.03 16.93 11.52
CA GLN A 98 14.75 17.58 11.83
C GLN A 98 14.24 18.41 10.64
N VAL A 99 15.12 19.17 9.98
CA VAL A 99 14.75 19.96 8.80
C VAL A 99 14.34 19.04 7.65
N PHE A 100 15.14 18.01 7.38
CA PHE A 100 14.87 17.03 6.34
C PHE A 100 13.54 16.30 6.56
N SER A 101 13.29 15.79 7.78
CA SER A 101 12.07 15.04 8.08
C SER A 101 10.83 15.91 7.99
N ALA A 102 10.89 17.17 8.44
CA ALA A 102 9.80 18.13 8.32
C ALA A 102 9.49 18.45 6.84
N GLN A 103 10.52 18.66 6.02
CA GLN A 103 10.37 18.96 4.60
C GLN A 103 9.79 17.74 3.84
N ARG A 104 10.34 16.54 4.06
CA ARG A 104 9.87 15.30 3.44
C ARG A 104 8.39 15.03 3.77
N LYS A 105 7.98 15.24 5.02
CA LYS A 105 6.56 15.12 5.43
C LYS A 105 5.64 16.09 4.72
N LYS A 106 6.13 17.29 4.39
CA LYS A 106 5.31 18.32 3.76
C LYS A 106 5.13 18.06 2.26
N GLU A 107 6.16 17.52 1.60
CA GLU A 107 6.21 17.47 0.13
C GLU A 107 5.95 16.08 -0.46
N ALA A 108 6.12 15.01 0.32
CA ALA A 108 6.18 13.66 -0.21
C ALA A 108 5.40 12.59 0.58
N LEU A 109 4.76 12.94 1.70
CA LEU A 109 3.95 12.04 2.54
C LEU A 109 2.63 12.70 2.90
#